data_AF-A0A699YYB7-F1
#
_entry.id   AF-A0A699YYB7-F1
#
_cell.length_a   1.000
_cell.length_b   1.000
_cell.length_c   1.000
_cell.angle_alpha   90.00
_cell.angle_beta   90.00
_cell.angle_gamma   90.00
#
_symmetry.space_group_name_H-M   'P 1'
#
loop_
_entity.id
_entity.type
_entity.pdbx_description
1 polymer ?
#
loop_
_entity_poly.entity_id
_entity_poly.type
_entity_poly.pdbx_seq_one_letter_code
_entity_poly.pdbx_strand_id
1 'polypeptide(L)'
;MTRAGWLVCTGALSNAALLLAVYPELVPMLEVVMMGGSMGTGNTGPMQEFNCQVDPEAAKMVFDCGVALVMVPLDDTYRSVFGFIHPPLHDPCAVAFVIAPQLFKVRELRVDIETVSPYTAGQTVCDVWRQTGRPANCRVAVTMDVAQFWDLQLAALAEADVASPLNRLTIPEGG
;
A
#
# COMPACT_ATOMS: atom_id res chain seq x y z
N MET A 1 15.64 15.15 10.70
CA MET A 1 16.43 14.52 9.63
C MET A 1 15.51 14.34 8.44
N THR A 2 15.92 14.81 7.26
CA THR A 2 15.21 14.54 6.00
C THR A 2 15.45 13.08 5.62
N ARG A 3 14.40 12.34 5.30
CA ARG A 3 14.49 10.94 4.85
C ARG A 3 15.24 10.86 3.52
N ALA A 4 15.98 9.78 3.29
CA ALA A 4 16.82 9.56 2.13
C ALA A 4 16.06 8.98 0.92
N GLY A 5 14.94 8.27 1.14
CA GLY A 5 14.14 7.73 0.05
C GLY A 5 12.90 6.96 0.49
N TRP A 6 12.13 6.48 -0.49
CA TRP A 6 10.93 5.68 -0.30
C TRP A 6 11.16 4.23 -0.74
N LEU A 7 10.59 3.29 0.01
CA LEU A 7 10.41 1.90 -0.42
C LEU A 7 8.92 1.68 -0.69
N VAL A 8 8.55 1.50 -1.96
CA VAL A 8 7.16 1.28 -2.37
C VAL A 8 6.91 -0.22 -2.51
N CYS A 9 6.03 -0.76 -1.68
CA CYS A 9 5.72 -2.18 -1.63
C CYS A 9 4.30 -2.44 -2.14
N THR A 10 4.15 -3.17 -3.24
CA THR A 10 2.85 -3.52 -3.83
C THR A 10 2.58 -5.03 -3.82
N GLY A 11 3.35 -5.75 -2.99
CA GLY A 11 3.20 -7.18 -2.75
C GLY A 11 3.44 -7.50 -1.27
N ALA A 12 3.55 -8.79 -0.94
CA ALA A 12 3.91 -9.23 0.40
C ALA A 12 5.21 -8.58 0.90
N LEU A 13 5.26 -8.30 2.20
CA LEU A 13 6.33 -7.51 2.81
C LEU A 13 7.61 -8.30 3.12
N SER A 14 7.73 -9.55 2.67
CA SER A 14 8.86 -10.45 2.94
C SER A 14 10.22 -9.79 2.65
N ASN A 15 10.37 -9.18 1.48
CA ASN A 15 11.62 -8.51 1.08
C ASN A 15 11.88 -7.24 1.90
N ALA A 16 10.85 -6.47 2.24
CA ALA A 16 10.99 -5.26 3.04
C ALA A 16 11.36 -5.59 4.50
N ALA A 17 10.71 -6.59 5.09
CA ALA A 17 11.03 -7.10 6.41
C ALA A 17 12.48 -7.61 6.48
N LEU A 18 12.90 -8.40 5.49
CA LEU A 18 14.28 -8.89 5.41
C LEU A 18 15.28 -7.74 5.27
N LEU A 19 15.02 -6.76 4.39
CA LEU A 19 15.89 -5.60 4.20
C LEU A 19 16.08 -4.83 5.52
N LEU A 20 14.99 -4.49 6.21
CA LEU A 20 15.03 -3.70 7.45
C LEU A 20 15.60 -4.50 8.63
N ALA A 21 15.46 -5.82 8.63
CA ALA A 21 16.08 -6.69 9.64
C ALA A 21 17.59 -6.82 9.44
N VAL A 22 18.05 -6.93 8.19
CA VAL A 22 19.48 -7.08 7.86
C VAL A 22 20.23 -5.75 7.94
N TYR A 23 19.56 -4.64 7.58
CA TYR A 23 20.14 -3.30 7.54
C TYR A 23 19.31 -2.30 8.39
N PRO A 24 19.29 -2.45 9.72
CA PRO A 24 18.46 -1.63 10.62
C PRO A 24 18.81 -0.13 10.58
N GLU A 25 20.02 0.24 10.16
CA GLU A 25 20.42 1.63 9.95
C GLU A 25 19.59 2.35 8.88
N LEU A 26 18.89 1.61 8.00
CA LEU A 26 18.00 2.17 6.99
C LEU A 26 16.64 2.61 7.56
N VAL A 27 16.23 2.09 8.72
CA VAL A 27 14.93 2.42 9.36
C VAL A 27 14.72 3.93 9.50
N PRO A 28 15.66 4.74 10.04
CA PRO A 28 15.49 6.19 10.11
C PRO A 28 15.66 6.92 8.76
N MET A 29 16.20 6.24 7.74
CA MET A 29 16.47 6.82 6.43
C MET A 29 15.31 6.65 5.45
N LEU A 30 14.50 5.60 5.62
CA LEU A 30 13.45 5.22 4.69
C LEU A 30 12.05 5.61 5.17
N GLU A 31 11.17 5.77 4.20
CA GLU A 31 9.73 5.70 4.39
C GLU A 31 9.16 4.56 3.54
N VAL A 32 8.49 3.62 4.18
CA VAL A 32 7.81 2.51 3.50
C VAL A 32 6.40 2.97 3.14
N VAL A 33 6.05 2.85 1.87
CA VAL A 33 4.68 3.09 1.38
C VAL A 33 4.17 1.79 0.80
N MET A 34 3.23 1.16 1.48
CA MET A 34 2.69 -0.14 1.07
C MET A 34 1.27 -0.02 0.51
N MET A 35 0.98 -0.76 -0.56
CA MET A 35 -0.37 -1.17 -0.89
C MET A 35 -0.64 -2.48 -0.14
N GLY A 36 -1.65 -2.47 0.72
CA GLY A 36 -2.08 -3.66 1.44
C GLY A 36 -2.78 -3.33 2.74
N GLY A 37 -3.38 -4.35 3.35
CA GLY A 37 -4.19 -4.21 4.56
C GLY A 37 -5.61 -3.70 4.30
N SER A 38 -6.40 -3.72 5.38
CA SER A 38 -7.78 -3.25 5.46
C SER A 38 -8.11 -2.77 6.88
N MET A 39 -8.86 -1.70 7.01
CA MET A 39 -9.42 -1.21 8.28
C MET A 39 -10.67 -1.98 8.70
N GLY A 40 -11.20 -2.86 7.86
CA GLY A 40 -12.39 -3.66 8.12
C GLY A 40 -12.37 -4.99 7.38
N THR A 41 -12.92 -4.98 6.16
CA THR A 41 -13.15 -6.21 5.38
C THR A 41 -12.00 -6.53 4.44
N GLY A 42 -11.64 -7.81 4.37
CA GLY A 42 -10.62 -8.33 3.47
C GLY A 42 -11.10 -8.64 2.04
N ASN A 43 -10.18 -9.07 1.16
CA ASN A 43 -10.48 -9.59 -0.19
C ASN A 43 -10.21 -11.10 -0.34
N THR A 44 -9.32 -11.69 0.47
CA THR A 44 -8.98 -13.12 0.44
C THR A 44 -9.53 -13.90 1.64
N GLY A 45 -9.94 -13.19 2.68
CA GLY A 45 -10.74 -13.71 3.77
C GLY A 45 -11.67 -12.62 4.31
N PRO A 46 -12.47 -12.92 5.35
CA PRO A 46 -13.40 -11.95 5.91
C PRO A 46 -12.72 -10.65 6.37
N MET A 47 -11.48 -10.75 6.89
CA MET A 47 -10.73 -9.64 7.49
C MET A 47 -9.36 -9.40 6.85
N GLN A 48 -8.92 -10.27 5.93
CA GLN A 48 -7.56 -10.27 5.39
C GLN A 48 -7.49 -9.66 4.00
N GLU A 49 -6.54 -8.76 3.83
CA GLU A 49 -6.08 -8.36 2.51
C GLU A 49 -4.91 -9.27 2.08
N PHE A 50 -4.85 -9.59 0.78
CA PHE A 50 -3.90 -10.50 0.15
C PHE A 50 -2.44 -10.30 0.58
N ASN A 51 -1.87 -9.11 0.43
CA ASN A 51 -0.45 -8.86 0.68
C ASN A 51 -0.06 -9.10 2.14
N CYS A 52 -0.89 -8.68 3.08
CA CYS A 52 -0.68 -8.96 4.51
C CYS A 52 -0.94 -10.43 4.87
N GLN A 53 -1.85 -11.11 4.17
CA GLN A 53 -2.16 -12.52 4.43
C GLN A 53 -1.06 -13.47 3.94
N VAL A 54 -0.41 -13.13 2.83
CA VAL A 54 0.64 -13.98 2.24
C VAL A 54 1.84 -14.12 3.18
N ASP A 55 2.19 -13.07 3.92
CA ASP A 55 3.26 -13.09 4.92
C ASP A 55 2.93 -12.18 6.12
N PRO A 56 2.09 -12.67 7.06
CA PRO A 56 1.68 -11.91 8.25
C PRO A 56 2.87 -11.58 9.16
N GLU A 57 3.86 -12.47 9.25
CA GLU A 57 5.06 -12.29 10.05
C GLU A 57 5.93 -11.14 9.51
N ALA A 58 6.17 -11.08 8.20
CA ALA A 58 6.90 -9.99 7.59
C ALA A 58 6.15 -8.66 7.73
N ALA A 59 4.83 -8.67 7.54
CA ALA A 59 4.01 -7.49 7.78
C ALA A 59 4.16 -7.03 9.25
N LYS A 60 4.04 -7.95 10.21
CA LYS A 60 4.23 -7.63 11.63
C LYS A 60 5.58 -6.99 11.91
N MET A 61 6.66 -7.52 11.34
CA MET A 61 8.00 -6.97 11.49
C MET A 61 8.08 -5.51 10.99
N VAL A 62 7.53 -5.21 9.81
CA VAL A 62 7.55 -3.84 9.23
C VAL A 62 6.74 -2.87 10.07
N PHE A 63 5.56 -3.26 10.58
CA PHE A 63 4.72 -2.39 11.42
C PHE A 63 5.31 -2.14 12.81
N ASP A 64 6.14 -3.05 13.32
CA ASP A 64 6.74 -2.95 14.67
C ASP A 64 8.16 -2.39 14.67
N CYS A 65 8.88 -2.33 13.54
CA CYS A 65 10.30 -1.94 13.51
C CYS A 65 10.56 -0.42 13.63
N GLY A 66 9.51 0.41 13.62
CA GLY A 66 9.62 1.86 13.81
C GLY A 66 10.01 2.65 12.55
N VAL A 67 10.00 2.02 11.38
CA VAL A 67 10.14 2.73 10.10
C VAL A 67 8.95 3.67 9.90
N ALA A 68 9.18 4.80 9.23
CA ALA A 68 8.07 5.64 8.81
C ALA A 68 7.22 4.85 7.81
N LEU A 69 5.94 4.64 8.14
CA LEU A 69 5.08 3.73 7.40
C LEU A 69 3.82 4.43 6.93
N VAL A 70 3.50 4.23 5.64
CA VAL A 70 2.21 4.55 5.04
C VAL A 70 1.56 3.25 4.58
N MET A 71 0.33 3.03 5.03
CA MET A 71 -0.53 1.97 4.52
C MET A 71 -1.58 2.59 3.60
N VAL A 72 -1.62 2.13 2.36
CA VAL A 72 -2.69 2.39 1.39
C VAL A 72 -3.57 1.13 1.37
N PRO A 73 -4.64 1.09 2.18
CA PRO A 73 -5.43 -0.12 2.36
C PRO A 73 -6.44 -0.32 1.23
N LEU A 74 -7.09 -1.48 1.25
CA LEU A 74 -8.18 -1.85 0.35
C LEU A 74 -9.44 -0.96 0.53
N ASP A 75 -9.65 -0.32 1.69
CA ASP A 75 -10.88 0.40 2.06
C ASP A 75 -11.23 1.60 1.14
N ASP A 76 -12.44 2.16 1.34
CA ASP A 76 -13.12 3.33 0.72
C ASP A 76 -12.87 3.60 -0.77
N THR A 77 -11.61 3.68 -1.23
CA THR A 77 -11.20 3.50 -2.64
C THR A 77 -11.97 2.35 -3.32
N TYR A 78 -12.20 1.22 -2.64
CA TYR A 78 -12.99 0.14 -3.26
C TYR A 78 -14.47 0.50 -3.47
N ARG A 79 -15.08 1.16 -2.49
CA ARG A 79 -16.53 1.41 -2.45
C ARG A 79 -16.94 2.67 -3.21
N SER A 80 -16.07 3.69 -3.22
CA SER A 80 -16.30 4.96 -3.89
C SER A 80 -15.84 4.96 -5.36
N VAL A 81 -14.80 4.19 -5.71
CA VAL A 81 -14.34 4.07 -7.10
C VAL A 81 -15.09 2.95 -7.83
N PHE A 82 -15.38 1.82 -7.17
CA PHE A 82 -15.98 0.65 -7.84
C PHE A 82 -17.44 0.41 -7.45
N GLY A 83 -18.31 1.41 -7.64
CA GLY A 83 -19.77 1.19 -7.79
C GLY A 83 -20.10 0.32 -9.02
N PHE A 84 -19.51 -0.88 -9.08
CA PHE A 84 -19.20 -1.76 -10.20
C PHE A 84 -19.66 -1.37 -11.60
N ILE A 85 -18.67 -1.09 -12.48
CA ILE A 85 -18.61 -1.63 -13.86
C ILE A 85 -17.17 -2.16 -14.24
N HIS A 86 -16.07 -1.78 -13.56
CA HIS A 86 -14.68 -2.14 -13.95
C HIS A 86 -13.74 -2.55 -12.79
N PRO A 87 -12.63 -3.29 -13.06
CA PRO A 87 -11.73 -3.81 -12.02
C PRO A 87 -10.87 -2.75 -11.33
N PRO A 88 -10.45 -2.99 -10.07
CA PRO A 88 -9.72 -2.03 -9.27
C PRO A 88 -8.24 -1.85 -9.59
N LEU A 89 -7.75 -0.59 -9.47
CA LEU A 89 -6.33 -0.23 -9.53
C LEU A 89 -5.79 0.01 -8.12
N HIS A 90 -5.31 -1.05 -7.46
CA HIS A 90 -4.78 -1.00 -6.10
C HIS A 90 -3.37 -0.40 -6.05
N ASP A 91 -2.40 -1.10 -6.63
CA ASP A 91 -0.97 -0.82 -6.54
C ASP A 91 -0.57 0.59 -6.98
N PRO A 92 -1.15 1.17 -8.06
CA PRO A 92 -0.82 2.53 -8.47
C PRO A 92 -1.15 3.58 -7.40
N CYS A 93 -2.05 3.30 -6.46
CA CYS A 93 -2.37 4.22 -5.37
C CYS A 93 -1.17 4.43 -4.42
N ALA A 94 -0.35 3.39 -4.17
CA ALA A 94 0.85 3.52 -3.35
C ALA A 94 1.92 4.37 -4.04
N VAL A 95 2.07 4.24 -5.37
CA VAL A 95 2.97 5.08 -6.17
C VAL A 95 2.46 6.52 -6.21
N ALA A 96 1.16 6.72 -6.45
CA ALA A 96 0.53 8.04 -6.46
C ALA A 96 0.67 8.75 -5.11
N PHE A 97 0.64 8.03 -3.98
CA PHE A 97 0.89 8.61 -2.67
C PHE A 97 2.28 9.24 -2.56
N VAL A 98 3.30 8.60 -3.13
CA VAL A 98 4.67 9.15 -3.14
C VAL A 98 4.75 10.39 -4.04
N ILE A 99 4.13 10.35 -5.22
CA ILE A 99 4.18 11.43 -6.21
C ILE A 99 3.37 12.65 -5.77
N ALA A 100 2.17 12.41 -5.24
CA ALA A 100 1.14 13.41 -5.00
C ALA A 100 0.39 13.12 -3.67
N PRO A 101 1.07 13.16 -2.51
CA PRO A 101 0.47 12.82 -1.21
C PRO A 101 -0.74 13.69 -0.85
N GLN A 102 -0.82 14.91 -1.38
CA GLN A 102 -1.94 15.83 -1.20
C GLN A 102 -3.27 15.31 -1.76
N LEU A 103 -3.25 14.31 -2.66
CA LEU A 103 -4.45 13.67 -3.16
C LEU A 103 -5.14 12.80 -2.10
N PHE A 104 -4.44 12.48 -1.01
CA PHE A 104 -4.91 11.55 0.01
C PHE A 104 -5.25 12.26 1.32
N LYS A 105 -6.37 11.86 1.94
CA LYS A 105 -6.60 12.13 3.37
C LYS A 105 -6.05 10.97 4.17
N VAL A 106 -5.24 11.31 5.17
CA VAL A 106 -4.48 10.34 5.97
C VAL A 106 -4.86 10.45 7.44
N ARG A 107 -4.88 9.32 8.14
CA ARG A 107 -5.01 9.23 9.59
C ARG A 107 -3.80 8.54 10.20
N GLU A 108 -3.26 9.12 11.27
CA GLU A 108 -2.24 8.45 12.08
C GLU A 108 -2.91 7.52 13.10
N LEU A 109 -2.69 6.22 12.92
CA LEU A 109 -3.30 5.15 13.70
C LEU A 109 -2.23 4.21 14.26
N ARG A 110 -2.57 3.58 15.39
CA ARG A 110 -1.92 2.32 15.76
C ARG A 110 -2.50 1.23 14.86
N VAL A 111 -1.62 0.50 14.19
CA VAL A 111 -1.96 -0.67 13.38
C VAL A 111 -1.09 -1.83 13.82
N ASP A 112 -1.73 -2.93 14.19
CA ASP A 112 -1.09 -4.18 14.58
C ASP A 112 -1.43 -5.28 13.56
N ILE A 113 -0.51 -6.22 13.35
CA ILE A 113 -0.76 -7.39 12.50
C ILE A 113 -1.07 -8.61 13.38
N GLU A 114 -2.21 -9.24 13.13
CA GLU A 114 -2.57 -10.54 13.73
C GLU A 114 -1.82 -11.67 13.03
N THR A 115 -1.18 -12.57 13.78
CA THR A 115 -0.33 -13.64 13.22
C THR A 115 -0.60 -15.02 13.80
N VAL A 116 -1.54 -15.16 14.74
CA VAL A 116 -1.76 -16.40 15.51
C VAL A 116 -3.14 -16.99 15.25
N SER A 117 -4.16 -16.14 15.16
CA SER A 117 -5.55 -16.57 15.02
C SER A 117 -5.78 -17.42 13.76
N PRO A 118 -6.45 -18.59 13.86
CA PRO A 118 -6.79 -19.40 12.69
C PRO A 118 -7.84 -18.74 11.78
N TYR A 119 -8.49 -17.68 12.24
CA TYR A 119 -9.53 -16.96 11.48
C TYR A 119 -9.06 -15.62 10.94
N THR A 120 -8.08 -15.00 11.60
CA THR A 120 -7.72 -13.58 11.38
C THR A 120 -6.23 -13.33 11.19
N ALA A 121 -5.37 -14.37 11.11
CA ALA A 121 -3.97 -14.18 10.72
C ALA A 121 -3.88 -13.42 9.38
N GLY A 122 -3.04 -12.38 9.33
CA GLY A 122 -2.92 -11.42 8.22
C GLY A 122 -3.80 -10.17 8.35
N GLN A 123 -4.67 -10.08 9.36
CA GLN A 123 -5.49 -8.88 9.57
C GLN A 123 -4.64 -7.70 10.07
N THR A 124 -4.86 -6.53 9.48
CA THR A 124 -4.42 -5.23 10.00
C THR A 124 -5.43 -4.72 11.02
N VAL A 125 -5.13 -4.88 12.30
CA VAL A 125 -5.94 -4.39 13.43
C VAL A 125 -5.69 -2.91 13.62
N CYS A 126 -6.58 -2.09 13.06
CA CYS A 126 -6.49 -0.63 13.12
C CYS A 126 -7.24 -0.07 14.34
N ASP A 127 -6.53 0.63 15.23
CA ASP A 127 -7.15 1.28 16.40
C ASP A 127 -7.82 2.61 16.01
N VAL A 128 -8.88 2.51 15.20
CA VAL A 128 -9.62 3.64 14.62
C VAL A 128 -10.17 4.57 15.69
N TRP A 129 -10.54 4.02 16.86
CA TRP A 129 -11.16 4.76 17.96
C TRP A 129 -10.20 5.09 19.10
N ARG A 130 -8.90 4.79 18.94
CA ARG A 130 -7.84 5.05 19.93
C ARG A 130 -8.07 4.41 21.30
N GLN A 131 -8.70 3.23 21.32
CA GLN A 131 -9.09 2.53 22.54
C GLN A 131 -7.91 1.83 23.24
N THR A 132 -6.83 1.54 22.53
CA THR A 132 -5.68 0.82 23.09
C THR A 132 -4.73 1.71 23.91
N GLY A 133 -4.80 3.03 23.72
CA GLY A 133 -3.86 3.99 24.31
C GLY A 133 -2.43 3.90 23.75
N ARG A 134 -2.17 3.04 22.77
CA ARG A 134 -0.85 2.86 22.16
C ARG A 134 -0.56 3.99 21.15
N PRO A 135 0.71 4.42 21.01
CA PRO A 135 1.06 5.44 20.03
C PRO A 135 0.84 4.94 18.60
N ALA A 136 0.51 5.87 17.71
CA ALA A 136 0.42 5.59 16.28
C ALA A 136 1.79 5.15 15.72
N ASN A 137 1.76 4.17 14.82
CA ASN A 137 2.94 3.66 14.10
C ASN A 137 2.76 3.74 12.57
N CYS A 138 1.55 4.06 12.09
CA CYS A 138 1.25 4.02 10.67
C CYS A 138 0.36 5.20 10.25
N ARG A 139 0.68 5.78 9.10
CA ARG A 139 -0.18 6.71 8.36
C ARG A 139 -1.08 5.90 7.43
N VAL A 140 -2.36 5.86 7.73
CA VAL A 140 -3.35 5.11 6.93
C VAL A 140 -4.05 6.06 5.98
N ALA A 141 -3.95 5.80 4.66
CA ALA A 141 -4.73 6.53 3.66
C ALA A 141 -6.20 6.11 3.75
N VAL A 142 -7.11 7.08 3.85
CA VAL A 142 -8.54 6.84 4.10
C VAL A 142 -9.40 7.18 2.90
N THR A 143 -9.07 8.29 2.21
CA THR A 143 -9.78 8.71 1.00
C THR A 143 -8.78 9.31 0.02
N MET A 144 -9.13 9.31 -1.26
CA MET A 144 -8.33 9.89 -2.34
C MET A 144 -9.20 10.79 -3.22
N ASP A 145 -8.62 11.85 -3.77
CA ASP A 145 -9.19 12.57 -4.91
C ASP A 145 -9.05 11.71 -6.17
N VAL A 146 -10.14 11.01 -6.50
CA VAL A 146 -10.18 10.04 -7.60
C VAL A 146 -10.01 10.70 -8.96
N ALA A 147 -10.55 11.91 -9.15
CA ALA A 147 -10.46 12.62 -10.42
C ALA A 147 -9.01 13.01 -10.71
N GLN A 148 -8.35 13.65 -9.74
CA GLN A 148 -6.94 14.03 -9.89
C GLN A 148 -6.00 12.81 -9.96
N PHE A 149 -6.34 11.70 -9.31
CA PHE A 149 -5.62 10.44 -9.47
C PHE A 149 -5.68 9.94 -10.93
N TRP A 150 -6.86 9.98 -11.56
CA TRP A 150 -6.99 9.60 -12.97
C TRP A 150 -6.27 10.56 -13.90
N ASP A 151 -6.32 11.87 -13.64
CA ASP A 151 -5.54 12.85 -14.41
C ASP A 151 -4.03 12.54 -14.33
N LEU A 152 -3.51 12.26 -13.13
CA LEU A 152 -2.13 11.84 -12.92
C LEU A 152 -1.82 10.55 -13.70
N GLN A 153 -2.70 9.56 -13.63
CA GLN A 153 -2.46 8.26 -14.25
C GLN A 153 -2.50 8.30 -15.78
N LEU A 154 -3.43 9.07 -16.35
CA LEU A 154 -3.52 9.29 -17.80
C LEU A 154 -2.35 10.12 -18.32
N ALA A 155 -1.91 11.13 -17.58
CA ALA A 155 -0.71 11.90 -17.94
C ALA A 155 0.53 10.99 -17.97
N ALA A 156 0.74 10.18 -16.92
CA ALA A 156 1.86 9.23 -16.86
C ALA A 156 1.81 8.20 -18.01
N LEU A 157 0.62 7.71 -18.37
CA LEU A 157 0.45 6.77 -19.48
C LEU A 157 0.76 7.44 -20.83
N ALA A 158 0.30 8.67 -21.05
CA ALA A 158 0.57 9.41 -22.27
C ALA A 158 2.08 9.67 -22.45
N GLU A 159 2.79 10.03 -21.37
CA GLU A 159 4.24 10.17 -21.39
C GLU A 159 4.96 8.84 -21.66
N ALA A 160 4.50 7.76 -21.02
CA ALA A 160 5.06 6.43 -21.23
C ALA A 160 4.85 5.93 -22.67
N ASP A 161 3.70 6.21 -23.28
CA ASP A 161 3.40 5.85 -24.67
C ASP A 161 4.36 6.52 -25.66
N VAL A 162 4.61 7.82 -25.50
CA VAL A 162 5.59 8.56 -26.32
C VAL A 162 6.99 7.95 -26.23
N ALA A 163 7.37 7.48 -25.04
CA ALA A 163 8.67 6.86 -24.79
C ALA A 163 8.70 5.35 -25.10
N SER A 164 7.56 4.72 -25.37
CA SER A 164 7.43 3.28 -25.38
C SER A 164 8.18 2.64 -26.56
N PRO A 165 9.09 1.68 -26.31
CA PRO A 165 9.71 0.91 -27.38
C PRO A 165 8.70 -0.03 -28.07
N LEU A 166 7.56 -0.33 -27.43
CA LEU A 166 6.52 -1.21 -27.99
C LEU A 166 5.87 -0.64 -29.25
N ASN A 167 5.81 0.70 -29.36
CA ASN A 167 5.23 1.40 -30.51
C ASN A 167 6.04 1.25 -31.80
N ARG A 168 7.24 0.64 -31.71
CA ARG A 168 8.13 0.36 -32.85
C ARG A 168 8.22 -1.12 -33.19
N LEU A 169 7.46 -1.98 -32.49
CA LEU A 169 7.43 -3.40 -32.77
C LEU A 169 6.55 -3.67 -34.01
N THR A 170 7.16 -4.18 -35.07
CA THR A 170 6.43 -4.80 -36.18
C THR A 170 6.17 -6.26 -35.84
N ILE A 171 4.91 -6.64 -35.65
CA ILE A 171 4.52 -8.05 -35.53
C ILE A 171 4.53 -8.64 -36.95
N PRO A 172 5.33 -9.69 -37.25
CA PRO A 172 5.29 -10.35 -38.54
C PRO A 172 3.90 -10.95 -38.77
N GLU A 173 3.30 -10.73 -39.94
CA GLU A 173 2.04 -11.37 -40.29
C GLU A 173 2.22 -12.89 -40.40
N GLY A 174 1.57 -13.66 -39.52
CA GLY A 174 1.43 -15.12 -39.64
C GLY A 174 1.95 -15.99 -38.49
N GLY A 175 1.51 -15.74 -37.25
CA GLY A 175 1.65 -16.67 -36.12
C GLY A 175 0.49 -17.64 -36.02
#